data_AF-A0A1Y0RK23-F1
#
_entry.id   AF-A0A1Y0RK23-F1
#
_cell.length_a   1.000
_cell.length_b   1.000
_cell.length_c   1.000
_cell.angle_alpha   90.00
_cell.angle_beta   90.00
_cell.angle_gamma   90.00
#
_symmetry.space_group_name_H-M   'P 1'
#
loop_
_entity.id
_entity.type
_entity.pdbx_description
1 polymer ?
#
loop_
_entity_poly.entity_id
_entity_poly.type
_entity_poly.pdbx_seq_one_letter_code
_entity_poly.pdbx_strand_id
1 'polypeptide(L)'
;MFLESQGIVKLHTHSCIPTKKPRGTDLSTHERLHNRNLAQLRVIGEHINRRLKIFRILKEQYRNRRRRFGLRCNLIAGLLNSELALFS
;
A
#
# COMPACT_ATOMS: atom_id res chain seq x y z
N MET A 1 12.62 -27.19 -4.92
CA MET A 1 11.92 -26.38 -5.93
C MET A 1 10.58 -25.92 -5.37
N PHE A 2 10.56 -24.88 -4.54
CA PHE A 2 9.34 -24.33 -3.94
C PHE A 2 9.38 -22.80 -4.01
N LEU A 3 9.18 -22.25 -5.21
CA LEU A 3 8.98 -20.81 -5.42
C LEU A 3 7.62 -20.55 -6.07
N GLU A 4 6.60 -21.30 -5.68
CA GLU A 4 5.21 -21.01 -6.06
C GLU A 4 4.49 -20.31 -4.92
N SER A 5 4.81 -19.05 -4.74
CA SER A 5 3.75 -18.08 -4.44
C SER A 5 4.28 -16.74 -4.87
N GLN A 6 3.55 -16.03 -5.75
CA GLN A 6 3.02 -14.67 -5.56
C GLN A 6 2.33 -14.27 -6.87
N GLY A 7 1.02 -14.53 -6.99
CA GLY A 7 0.24 -14.15 -8.19
C GLY A 7 0.33 -12.66 -8.53
N ILE A 8 0.64 -11.80 -7.55
CA ILE A 8 0.92 -10.37 -7.75
C ILE A 8 2.14 -10.12 -8.64
N VAL A 9 3.20 -10.93 -8.54
CA VAL A 9 4.39 -10.79 -9.39
C VAL A 9 4.05 -11.04 -10.86
N LYS A 10 3.05 -11.91 -11.12
CA LYS A 10 2.54 -12.17 -12.47
C LYS A 10 1.77 -10.97 -13.05
N LEU A 11 1.19 -10.13 -12.19
CA LEU A 11 0.41 -8.94 -12.59
C LEU A 11 1.24 -7.65 -12.61
N HIS A 12 2.24 -7.56 -11.74
CA HIS A 12 3.08 -6.38 -11.56
C HIS A 12 4.54 -6.80 -11.46
N THR A 13 5.27 -6.67 -12.56
CA THR A 13 6.69 -7.06 -12.69
C THR A 13 7.60 -6.38 -11.65
N HIS A 14 7.24 -5.18 -11.21
CA HIS A 14 8.00 -4.40 -10.23
C HIS A 14 7.49 -4.54 -8.78
N SER A 15 6.67 -5.56 -8.48
CA SER A 15 6.15 -5.74 -7.12
C SER A 15 7.24 -6.18 -6.15
N CYS A 16 7.42 -5.44 -5.05
CA CYS A 16 8.24 -5.87 -3.92
C CYS A 16 7.37 -6.50 -2.84
N ILE A 17 7.72 -7.73 -2.46
CA ILE A 17 6.89 -8.61 -1.65
C ILE A 17 7.76 -9.28 -0.58
N PRO A 18 7.23 -9.53 0.62
CA PRO A 18 8.00 -10.18 1.67
C PRO A 18 8.28 -11.63 1.28
N THR A 19 9.47 -12.11 1.62
CA THR A 19 9.84 -13.52 1.50
C THR A 19 9.02 -14.33 2.50
N LYS A 20 8.27 -15.31 2.00
CA LYS A 20 7.52 -16.23 2.86
C LYS A 20 8.47 -17.20 3.55
N LYS A 21 8.16 -17.53 4.79
CA LYS A 21 8.89 -18.58 5.53
C LYS A 21 8.69 -19.93 4.82
N PRO A 22 9.77 -20.63 4.42
CA PRO A 22 9.68 -21.98 3.86
C PRO A 22 9.19 -23.00 4.89
N ARG A 23 8.61 -24.11 4.42
CA ARG A 23 8.15 -25.19 5.33
C ARG A 23 9.37 -25.88 5.95
N GLY A 24 9.32 -26.12 7.26
CA GLY A 24 10.34 -26.87 8.00
C GLY A 24 11.68 -26.15 8.18
N THR A 25 11.81 -24.89 7.76
CA THR A 25 13.05 -24.11 7.87
C THR A 25 12.75 -22.66 8.25
N ASP A 26 13.72 -21.99 8.88
CA ASP A 26 13.61 -20.59 9.26
C ASP A 26 14.10 -19.65 8.16
N LEU A 27 13.64 -18.40 8.21
CA LEU A 27 14.14 -17.35 7.34
C LEU A 27 15.59 -17.01 7.70
N SER A 28 16.42 -16.88 6.68
CA SER A 28 17.78 -16.37 6.85
C SER A 28 17.75 -14.97 7.47
N THR A 29 18.85 -14.56 8.10
CA THR A 29 18.99 -13.23 8.70
C THR A 29 18.79 -12.12 7.66
N HIS A 30 19.27 -12.33 6.43
CA HIS A 30 19.11 -11.39 5.32
C HIS A 30 17.64 -11.25 4.87
N GLU A 31 16.91 -12.36 4.73
CA GLU A 31 15.48 -12.33 4.38
C GLU A 31 14.64 -11.66 5.47
N ARG A 32 14.98 -11.91 6.75
CA ARG A 32 14.33 -11.23 7.88
C ARG A 32 14.55 -9.72 7.86
N LEU A 33 15.77 -9.28 7.59
CA LEU A 33 16.09 -7.86 7.46
C LEU A 33 15.36 -7.22 6.28
N HIS A 34 15.35 -7.89 5.12
CA HIS A 34 14.58 -7.44 3.94
C HIS A 34 13.09 -7.27 4.27
N ASN A 35 12.47 -8.28 4.88
CA ASN A 35 11.07 -8.23 5.28
C ASN A 35 10.78 -7.11 6.29
N ARG A 36 11.71 -6.87 7.23
CA ARG A 36 11.60 -5.79 8.22
C ARG A 36 11.61 -4.41 7.57
N ASN A 37 12.54 -4.17 6.65
CA ASN A 37 12.61 -2.91 5.91
C ASN A 37 11.35 -2.70 5.05
N LEU A 38 10.87 -3.76 4.38
CA LEU A 38 9.64 -3.70 3.62
C LEU A 38 8.42 -3.40 4.50
N ALA A 39 8.35 -3.98 5.70
CA ALA A 39 7.30 -3.70 6.66
C ALA A 39 7.32 -2.23 7.13
N GLN A 40 8.49 -1.66 7.40
CA GLN A 40 8.63 -0.25 7.76
C GLN A 40 8.10 0.68 6.66
N LEU A 41 8.41 0.40 5.39
CA LEU A 41 7.86 1.15 4.26
C LEU A 41 6.34 1.02 4.15
N ARG A 42 5.79 -0.17 4.41
CA ARG A 42 4.34 -0.41 4.38
C ARG A 42 3.59 0.38 5.44
N VAL A 43 4.15 0.55 6.64
CA VAL A 43 3.53 1.33 7.72
C VAL A 43 3.24 2.77 7.27
N ILE A 44 4.15 3.40 6.53
CA ILE A 44 3.93 4.75 5.98
C ILE A 44 2.75 4.75 5.01
N GLY A 45 2.68 3.77 4.10
CA GLY A 45 1.57 3.61 3.17
C GLY A 45 0.24 3.34 3.87
N GLU A 46 0.24 2.56 4.95
CA GLU A 46 -0.94 2.29 5.78
C GLU A 46 -1.45 3.55 6.48
N HIS A 47 -0.56 4.39 7.00
CA HIS A 47 -0.94 5.69 7.56
C HIS A 47 -1.61 6.59 6.53
N ILE A 48 -1.06 6.68 5.32
CA ILE A 48 -1.67 7.45 4.22
C ILE A 48 -3.03 6.87 3.84
N ASN A 49 -3.13 5.54 3.70
CA ASN A 49 -4.38 4.86 3.37
C ASN A 49 -5.46 5.07 4.46
N ARG A 50 -5.07 5.08 5.74
CA ARG A 50 -5.97 5.40 6.86
C ARG A 50 -6.52 6.82 6.71
N ARG A 51 -5.69 7.81 6.41
CA ARG A 51 -6.13 9.21 6.18
C ARG A 51 -7.07 9.31 4.99
N LEU A 52 -6.75 8.64 3.88
CA LEU A 52 -7.61 8.58 2.68
C LEU A 52 -8.99 7.98 2.99
N LYS A 53 -9.05 6.93 3.82
CA LYS A 53 -10.31 6.26 4.20
C LYS A 53 -11.20 7.07 5.15
N ILE A 54 -10.77 8.23 5.64
CA ILE A 54 -11.67 9.17 6.34
C ILE A 54 -12.72 9.71 5.36
N PHE A 55 -12.32 9.93 4.11
CA PHE A 55 -13.23 10.41 3.08
C PHE A 55 -14.15 9.28 2.62
N ARG A 56 -15.46 9.41 2.87
CA ARG A 56 -16.49 8.43 2.48
C ARG A 56 -16.45 8.08 0.99
N ILE A 57 -16.04 9.04 0.14
CA ILE A 57 -15.86 8.84 -1.30
C ILE A 57 -14.82 7.77 -1.65
N LEU A 58 -13.84 7.52 -0.77
CA LEU A 58 -12.78 6.53 -0.91
C LEU A 58 -13.04 5.27 -0.05
N LYS A 59 -13.77 5.41 1.06
CA LYS A 59 -14.10 4.31 1.98
C LYS A 59 -15.31 3.48 1.52
N GLU A 60 -16.34 4.13 0.99
CA GLU A 60 -17.62 3.51 0.67
C GLU A 60 -17.80 3.35 -0.85
N GLN A 61 -18.81 2.59 -1.23
CA GLN A 61 -19.20 2.49 -2.64
C GLN A 61 -19.65 3.86 -3.16
N TYR A 62 -18.98 4.32 -4.20
CA TYR A 62 -19.27 5.62 -4.80
C TYR A 62 -20.56 5.59 -5.64
N ARG A 63 -21.62 6.24 -5.14
CA ARG A 63 -22.96 6.29 -5.78
C ARG A 63 -23.25 7.57 -6.58
N ASN A 64 -22.33 8.52 -6.61
CA ASN A 64 -22.52 9.79 -7.33
C ASN A 64 -22.16 9.70 -8.82
N ARG A 65 -22.64 10.65 -9.65
CA ARG A 65 -22.26 10.74 -11.07
C ARG A 65 -20.74 10.83 -11.23
N ARG A 66 -20.17 10.01 -12.13
CA ARG A 66 -18.72 9.84 -12.29
C ARG A 66 -18.01 10.97 -13.04
N ARG A 67 -18.73 11.85 -13.75
CA ARG A 67 -18.15 12.95 -14.56
C ARG A 67 -17.14 13.83 -13.81
N ARG A 68 -17.31 14.03 -12.50
CA ARG A 68 -16.42 14.86 -11.65
C ARG A 68 -15.66 14.05 -10.59
N PHE A 69 -15.58 12.73 -10.72
CA PHE A 69 -14.92 11.88 -9.73
C PHE A 69 -13.43 12.23 -9.60
N GLY A 70 -12.71 12.33 -10.73
CA GLY A 70 -11.30 12.71 -10.73
C GLY A 70 -11.04 14.07 -10.08
N LEU A 71 -11.87 15.08 -10.35
CA LEU A 71 -11.75 16.39 -9.68
C LEU A 71 -11.89 16.28 -8.16
N ARG A 72 -12.86 15.50 -7.67
CA ARG A 72 -13.05 15.28 -6.22
C ARG A 72 -11.84 14.56 -5.60
N CYS A 73 -11.29 13.57 -6.28
CA CYS A 73 -10.06 12.89 -5.85
C CYS A 73 -8.86 13.85 -5.82
N ASN A 74 -8.69 14.68 -6.84
CA ASN A 74 -7.61 15.66 -6.92
C ASN A 74 -7.69 16.70 -5.80
N LEU A 75 -8.89 17.18 -5.47
CA LEU A 75 -9.10 18.11 -4.36
C LEU A 75 -8.75 17.46 -3.00
N ILE A 76 -9.12 16.19 -2.80
CA ILE A 76 -8.76 15.44 -1.58
C ILE A 76 -7.25 15.23 -1.50
N ALA A 77 -6.60 14.87 -2.62
CA ALA A 77 -5.15 14.73 -2.67
C ALA A 77 -4.45 16.05 -2.36
N GLY A 78 -4.94 17.17 -2.93
CA GLY A 78 -4.42 18.50 -2.62
C GLY A 78 -4.52 18.83 -1.13
N LEU A 79 -5.68 18.59 -0.51
CA LEU A 79 -5.88 18.82 0.92
C LEU A 79 -4.93 17.98 1.78
N LEU A 80 -4.81 16.68 1.48
CA LEU A 80 -3.92 15.78 2.22
C LEU A 80 -2.44 16.13 2.03
N ASN A 81 -2.04 16.55 0.83
CA ASN A 81 -0.67 16.99 0.56
C ASN A 81 -0.34 18.27 1.32
N SER A 82 -1.27 19.24 1.38
CA SER A 82 -1.10 20.45 2.19
C SER A 82 -1.01 20.11 3.68
N GLU A 83 -1.84 19.20 4.18
CA GLU A 83 -1.79 18.75 5.56
C GLU A 83 -0.47 18.02 5.87
N LEU A 84 -0.01 17.13 4.99
CA LEU A 84 1.27 16.43 5.15
C LEU A 84 2.44 17.40 5.15
N ALA A 85 2.43 18.41 4.27
CA ALA A 85 3.47 19.45 4.21
C ALA A 85 3.53 20.32 5.48
N LEU A 86 2.43 20.44 6.22
CA LEU A 86 2.37 21.17 7.50
C LEU A 86 2.92 20.36 8.68
N PHE A 87 2.96 19.03 8.56
CA PHE A 87 3.44 18.11 9.59
C PHE A 87 4.77 17.43 9.25
N SER A 88 5.39 17.81 8.13
CA SER A 88 6.67 17.28 7.62
C SER A 88 7.85 18.17 7.95
#